data_AF-A0A6J3C462-F1
#
_entry.id   AF-A0A6J3C462-F1
#
_cell.length_a   1.000
_cell.length_b   1.000
_cell.length_c   1.000
_cell.angle_alpha   90.00
_cell.angle_beta   90.00
_cell.angle_gamma   90.00
#
_symmetry.space_group_name_H-M   'P 1'
#
loop_
_entity.id
_entity.type
_entity.pdbx_description
1 polymer ?
#
loop_
_entity_poly.entity_id
_entity_poly.type
_entity_poly.pdbx_seq_one_letter_code
_entity_poly.pdbx_strand_id
1 'polypeptide(L)'
;MWRGAVLLVIVRLCKLLSEVPALRVQTPEYDKLVSDTARKLWSYIAESNHPEVVEAACDALAGYKIDDYKLKDIPEVYRRTVKLPASYCKTPADAARKPEDVLDYVPSEVWPEVFRYTNQAALAGVGRLARRLIERELRGLRGGAYQLDGRPEPPIPSPAVLHHNSVLRGLLQCFRTQVTSPSYEFPDTVLLAILQTLAEEYPKPFPPMDLCFLHEAVHRGGGWRHGCTLLAAAQAHTTPSARRFLENYLHGIVPGTSDDSDIMTVFEILPILCRGMPPNTIRAPVERCLSHSFAAIAKVRSKGADEEGGMFVKQLAMIQQCLECERIHDANRTLLSQIVENYFSIITDDNAAWAAYVRTCGSLSSKYLERMTSPSSWWETSAELLRKAAAIRCAAALSSCSLVWLNELIDAQAQDVTGQEFSLQCMIAPLKAAKPDDPSTREWFMQLMARTQVAFNETEDRSAKLYLCDVFILSVVMLCGHWALCPDAVQQLTASARRALLPAACVALLAREAWTDCTLHMLEWLYHTRDSVGDPETAMWCQRALLALRHTYHFAHNKIWTKLESHFGNQAVTYDIKV
;
A
#
# COMPACT_ATOMS: atom_id res chain seq x y z
N MET A 1 41.90 -6.83 11.43
CA MET A 1 41.85 -7.01 9.97
C MET A 1 41.72 -8.48 9.55
N TRP A 2 42.59 -9.39 10.00
CA TRP A 2 42.55 -10.82 9.62
C TRP A 2 41.28 -11.59 10.03
N ARG A 3 40.72 -11.37 11.24
CA ARG A 3 39.47 -12.04 11.68
C ARG A 3 38.25 -11.68 10.81
N GLY A 4 38.16 -10.44 10.32
CA GLY A 4 37.08 -10.01 9.43
C GLY A 4 37.13 -10.64 8.04
N ALA A 5 38.33 -10.86 7.50
CA ALA A 5 38.52 -11.52 6.22
C ALA A 5 38.08 -13.00 6.25
N VAL A 6 38.38 -13.71 7.34
CA VAL A 6 37.96 -15.13 7.51
C VAL A 6 36.44 -15.25 7.58
N LEU A 7 35.77 -14.36 8.32
CA LEU A 7 34.30 -14.35 8.41
C LEU A 7 33.65 -14.12 7.04
N LEU A 8 34.17 -13.14 6.28
CA LEU A 8 33.68 -12.84 4.94
C LEU A 8 33.84 -14.05 4.01
N VAL A 9 34.97 -14.76 4.08
CA VAL A 9 35.21 -15.97 3.29
C VAL A 9 34.18 -17.05 3.62
N ILE A 10 33.89 -17.30 4.90
CA ILE A 10 32.90 -18.31 5.31
C ILE A 10 31.49 -17.91 4.83
N VAL A 11 31.09 -16.65 4.97
CA VAL A 11 29.79 -16.16 4.46
C VAL A 11 29.68 -16.35 2.95
N ARG A 12 30.76 -16.06 2.20
CA ARG A 12 30.79 -16.28 0.73
C ARG A 12 30.80 -17.77 0.38
N LEU A 13 31.44 -18.61 1.19
CA LEU A 13 31.40 -20.05 1.03
C LEU A 13 29.98 -20.59 1.24
N CYS A 14 29.24 -20.14 2.27
CA CYS A 14 27.83 -20.52 2.45
C CYS A 14 26.99 -20.19 1.22
N LYS A 15 27.20 -19.01 0.60
CA LYS A 15 26.54 -18.62 -0.65
C LYS A 15 26.96 -19.48 -1.86
N LEU A 16 28.20 -19.97 -1.90
CA LEU A 16 28.59 -20.93 -2.93
C LEU A 16 27.90 -22.28 -2.72
N LEU A 17 27.82 -22.73 -1.47
CA LEU A 17 27.18 -24.00 -1.10
C LEU A 17 25.65 -23.96 -1.29
N SER A 18 25.01 -22.79 -1.35
CA SER A 18 23.59 -22.66 -1.65
C SER A 18 23.22 -22.95 -3.10
N GLU A 19 24.20 -22.97 -4.02
CA GLU A 19 23.98 -23.29 -5.44
C GLU A 19 23.91 -24.81 -5.69
N VAL A 20 24.42 -25.63 -4.77
CA VAL A 20 24.47 -27.10 -4.94
C VAL A 20 23.09 -27.71 -5.22
N PRO A 21 21.99 -27.34 -4.51
CA PRO A 21 20.65 -27.85 -4.81
C PRO A 21 20.09 -27.48 -6.19
N ALA A 22 20.69 -26.52 -6.90
CA ALA A 22 20.31 -26.16 -8.26
C ALA A 22 20.95 -27.07 -9.31
N LEU A 23 22.08 -27.71 -8.99
CA LEU A 23 22.85 -28.58 -9.88
C LEU A 23 22.35 -30.04 -9.88
N ARG A 24 21.05 -30.28 -9.66
CA ARG A 24 20.51 -31.65 -9.43
C ARG A 24 20.85 -32.61 -10.56
N VAL A 25 21.69 -33.60 -10.26
CA VAL A 25 21.99 -34.75 -11.13
C VAL A 25 21.76 -36.03 -10.33
N GLN A 26 21.03 -37.00 -10.88
CA GLN A 26 20.77 -38.29 -10.23
C GLN A 26 22.01 -39.19 -10.30
N THR A 27 22.99 -38.92 -9.44
CA THR A 27 24.24 -39.68 -9.34
C THR A 27 24.61 -39.86 -7.87
N PRO A 28 25.20 -41.00 -7.48
CA PRO A 28 25.63 -41.23 -6.10
C PRO A 28 26.69 -40.22 -5.65
N GLU A 29 27.50 -39.69 -6.57
CA GLU A 29 28.46 -38.63 -6.31
C GLU A 29 27.78 -37.32 -5.92
N TYR A 30 26.68 -36.97 -6.60
CA TYR A 30 25.88 -35.79 -6.25
C TYR A 30 25.18 -35.96 -4.90
N ASP A 31 24.60 -37.12 -4.61
CA ASP A 31 23.97 -37.39 -3.31
C ASP A 31 24.98 -37.29 -2.17
N LYS A 32 26.22 -37.76 -2.39
CA LYS A 32 27.33 -37.59 -1.45
C LYS A 32 27.71 -36.11 -1.28
N LEU A 33 27.83 -35.37 -2.39
CA LEU A 33 28.13 -33.94 -2.35
C LEU A 33 27.09 -33.18 -1.53
N VAL A 34 25.80 -33.41 -1.79
CA VAL A 34 24.68 -32.78 -1.07
C VAL A 34 24.75 -33.09 0.44
N SER A 35 24.99 -34.34 0.82
CA SER A 35 25.11 -34.73 2.23
C SER A 35 26.34 -34.08 2.89
N ASP A 36 27.48 -34.02 2.21
CA ASP A 36 28.71 -33.41 2.74
C ASP A 36 28.57 -31.88 2.88
N THR A 37 27.92 -31.21 1.91
CA THR A 37 27.69 -29.76 1.98
C THR A 37 26.64 -29.41 3.03
N ALA A 38 25.55 -30.17 3.14
CA ALA A 38 24.55 -30.01 4.19
C ALA A 38 25.17 -30.18 5.58
N ARG A 39 25.97 -31.24 5.79
CA ARG A 39 26.69 -31.49 7.05
C ARG A 39 27.62 -30.32 7.39
N LYS A 40 28.30 -29.75 6.40
CA LYS A 40 29.17 -28.59 6.62
C LYS A 40 28.40 -27.35 7.01
N LEU A 41 27.29 -27.05 6.33
CA LEU A 41 26.42 -25.92 6.69
C LEU A 41 25.85 -26.07 8.10
N TRP A 42 25.39 -27.27 8.46
CA TRP A 42 24.92 -27.55 9.82
C TRP A 42 26.03 -27.37 10.88
N SER A 43 27.28 -27.75 10.59
CA SER A 43 28.39 -27.47 11.51
C SER A 43 28.60 -25.97 11.74
N TYR A 44 28.43 -25.14 10.72
CA TYR A 44 28.50 -23.68 10.89
C TYR A 44 27.37 -23.12 11.74
N ILE A 45 26.17 -23.70 11.66
CA ILE A 45 25.03 -23.27 12.49
C ILE A 45 25.24 -23.67 13.97
N ALA A 46 25.76 -24.87 14.22
CA ALA A 46 25.96 -25.37 15.58
C ALA A 46 27.20 -24.79 16.30
N GLU A 47 28.29 -24.52 15.57
CA GLU A 47 29.59 -24.21 16.19
C GLU A 47 29.98 -22.72 16.10
N SER A 48 29.35 -21.94 15.22
CA SER A 48 29.71 -20.53 15.04
C SER A 48 29.13 -19.62 16.10
N ASN A 49 30.00 -18.80 16.71
CA ASN A 49 29.58 -17.71 17.61
C ASN A 49 29.20 -16.43 16.86
N HIS A 50 29.40 -16.38 15.54
CA HIS A 50 29.14 -15.19 14.72
C HIS A 50 27.77 -15.29 14.04
N PRO A 51 26.83 -14.37 14.33
CA PRO A 51 25.45 -14.47 13.81
C PRO A 51 25.40 -14.40 12.28
N GLU A 52 26.23 -13.57 11.64
CA GLU A 52 26.29 -13.46 10.18
C GLU A 52 26.62 -14.79 9.47
N VAL A 53 27.48 -15.62 10.08
CA VAL A 53 27.85 -16.93 9.54
C VAL A 53 26.71 -17.93 9.72
N VAL A 54 26.07 -17.92 10.89
CA VAL A 54 24.91 -18.79 11.18
C VAL A 54 23.76 -18.44 10.23
N GLU A 55 23.43 -17.16 10.09
CA GLU A 55 22.39 -16.69 9.18
C GLU A 55 22.68 -17.06 7.73
N ALA A 56 23.90 -16.84 7.25
CA ALA A 56 24.29 -17.22 5.89
C ALA A 56 24.20 -18.75 5.67
N ALA A 57 24.53 -19.56 6.69
CA ALA A 57 24.41 -21.01 6.62
C ALA A 57 22.94 -21.47 6.64
N CYS A 58 22.08 -20.83 7.45
CA CYS A 58 20.63 -21.07 7.46
C CYS A 58 20.00 -20.71 6.10
N ASP A 59 20.35 -19.56 5.54
CA ASP A 59 19.85 -19.12 4.23
C ASP A 59 20.32 -20.06 3.11
N ALA A 60 21.53 -20.61 3.21
CA ALA A 60 22.02 -21.63 2.28
C ALA A 60 21.27 -22.95 2.42
N LEU A 61 21.06 -23.45 3.65
CA LEU A 61 20.28 -24.67 3.90
C LEU A 61 18.82 -24.53 3.48
N ALA A 62 18.26 -23.33 3.49
CA ALA A 62 16.89 -23.08 3.03
C ALA A 62 16.69 -23.42 1.54
N GLY A 63 17.78 -23.49 0.76
CA GLY A 63 17.78 -23.99 -0.62
C GLY A 63 17.54 -25.51 -0.72
N TYR A 64 17.95 -26.29 0.28
CA TYR A 64 17.91 -27.76 0.30
C TYR A 64 16.51 -28.28 0.66
N LYS A 65 16.09 -29.40 0.08
CA LYS A 65 14.88 -30.11 0.51
C LYS A 65 15.16 -30.85 1.81
N ILE A 66 14.13 -31.08 2.61
CA ILE A 66 14.27 -31.84 3.87
C ILE A 66 14.77 -33.27 3.63
N ASP A 67 14.48 -33.84 2.46
CA ASP A 67 14.93 -35.18 2.05
C ASP A 67 16.37 -35.19 1.49
N ASP A 68 16.98 -34.02 1.24
CA ASP A 68 18.33 -33.92 0.69
C ASP A 68 19.40 -34.27 1.77
N TYR A 69 19.05 -34.32 3.05
CA TYR A 69 19.96 -34.68 4.16
C TYR A 69 19.27 -35.57 5.20
N LYS A 70 20.07 -36.36 5.92
CA LYS A 70 19.58 -37.36 6.89
C LYS A 70 19.79 -36.89 8.33
N LEU A 71 19.14 -37.55 9.30
CA LEU A 71 19.32 -37.25 10.72
C LEU A 71 20.79 -37.35 11.20
N LYS A 72 21.59 -38.21 10.55
CA LYS A 72 23.04 -38.32 10.82
C LYS A 72 23.87 -37.11 10.36
N ASP A 73 23.36 -36.31 9.44
CA ASP A 73 24.04 -35.11 8.93
C ASP A 73 23.79 -33.89 9.83
N ILE A 74 22.82 -34.00 10.74
CA ILE A 74 22.47 -32.98 11.72
C ILE A 74 23.33 -33.16 12.99
N PRO A 75 23.95 -32.08 13.52
CA PRO A 75 24.74 -32.10 14.73
C PRO A 75 24.01 -32.69 15.92
N GLU A 76 24.76 -33.38 16.78
CA GLU A 76 24.20 -34.10 17.92
C GLU A 76 23.38 -33.20 18.85
N VAL A 77 23.79 -31.94 18.99
CA VAL A 77 23.13 -30.94 19.85
C VAL A 77 21.64 -30.80 19.54
N TYR A 78 21.25 -30.89 18.26
CA TYR A 78 19.86 -30.68 17.83
C TYR A 78 18.99 -31.95 17.82
N ARG A 79 19.60 -33.14 17.97
CA ARG A 79 18.88 -34.42 17.89
C ARG A 79 18.76 -35.16 19.23
N ARG A 80 19.18 -34.54 20.34
CA ARG A 80 19.18 -35.14 21.69
C ARG A 80 17.80 -35.57 22.18
N THR A 81 16.75 -34.88 21.75
CA THR A 81 15.37 -35.14 22.17
C THR A 81 14.66 -36.15 21.29
N VAL A 82 15.28 -36.59 20.18
CA VAL A 82 14.69 -37.56 19.25
C VAL A 82 14.65 -38.93 19.91
N LYS A 83 13.45 -39.52 19.96
CA LYS A 83 13.23 -40.89 20.44
C LYS A 83 12.83 -41.78 19.27
N LEU A 84 13.25 -43.04 19.33
CA LEU A 84 12.81 -44.06 18.38
C LEU A 84 11.30 -44.32 18.52
N PRO A 85 10.52 -44.28 17.42
CA PRO A 85 9.10 -44.62 17.47
C PRO A 85 8.89 -46.08 17.90
N ALA A 86 7.79 -46.34 18.62
CA ALA A 86 7.47 -47.68 19.13
C ALA A 86 7.41 -48.77 18.05
N SER A 87 7.11 -48.42 16.79
CA SER A 87 7.12 -49.33 15.64
C SER A 87 8.50 -49.94 15.34
N TYR A 88 9.58 -49.23 15.69
CA TYR A 88 10.95 -49.67 15.53
C TYR A 88 11.51 -50.36 16.78
N CYS A 89 10.81 -50.29 17.92
CA CYS A 89 11.23 -50.84 19.21
C CYS A 89 10.50 -52.15 19.53
N LYS A 90 10.53 -53.14 18.61
CA LYS A 90 9.84 -54.43 18.82
C LYS A 90 10.55 -55.31 19.85
N THR A 91 11.87 -55.15 20.00
CA THR A 91 12.67 -55.82 21.01
C THR A 91 13.45 -54.80 21.87
N PRO A 92 13.86 -55.17 23.10
CA PRO A 92 14.72 -54.31 23.94
C PRO A 92 16.05 -53.96 23.26
N ALA A 93 16.57 -54.83 22.39
CA ALA A 93 17.77 -54.57 21.60
C ALA A 93 17.53 -53.52 20.51
N ASP A 94 16.36 -53.52 19.88
CA ASP A 94 15.99 -52.50 18.88
C ASP A 94 15.81 -51.12 19.51
N ALA A 95 15.31 -51.06 20.76
CA ALA A 95 15.16 -49.82 21.52
C ALA A 95 16.51 -49.18 21.94
N ALA A 96 17.60 -49.95 21.94
CA ALA A 96 18.94 -49.47 22.27
C ALA A 96 19.71 -48.90 21.07
N ARG A 97 19.18 -49.03 19.84
CA ARG A 97 19.80 -48.45 18.64
C ARG A 97 19.72 -46.93 18.69
N LYS A 98 20.69 -46.25 18.07
CA LYS A 98 20.63 -44.79 17.98
C LYS A 98 19.62 -44.36 16.92
N PRO A 99 18.77 -43.34 17.17
CA PRO A 99 17.74 -42.91 16.21
C PRO A 99 18.32 -42.56 14.83
N GLU A 100 19.50 -41.97 14.77
CA GLU A 100 20.16 -41.59 13.50
C GLU A 100 20.60 -42.76 12.62
N ASP A 101 20.73 -43.96 13.19
CA ASP A 101 21.15 -45.17 12.47
C ASP A 101 19.95 -45.98 11.97
N VAL A 102 18.73 -45.56 12.34
CA VAL A 102 17.48 -46.27 12.04
C VAL A 102 16.55 -45.41 11.22
N LEU A 103 16.43 -44.13 11.55
CA LEU A 103 15.52 -43.20 10.88
C LEU A 103 16.14 -42.69 9.58
N ASP A 104 15.39 -42.83 8.50
CA ASP A 104 15.75 -42.35 7.17
C ASP A 104 15.24 -40.92 6.88
N TYR A 105 14.54 -40.32 7.84
CA TYR A 105 14.01 -38.96 7.78
C TYR A 105 14.46 -38.11 8.99
N VAL A 106 14.27 -36.80 8.90
CA VAL A 106 14.51 -35.85 10.02
C VAL A 106 13.22 -35.69 10.84
N PRO A 107 13.18 -36.10 12.11
CA PRO A 107 11.98 -36.00 12.95
C PRO A 107 11.62 -34.56 13.34
N SER A 108 10.34 -34.33 13.60
CA SER A 108 9.79 -33.01 13.94
C SER A 108 10.38 -32.40 15.22
N GLU A 109 10.85 -33.23 16.15
CA GLU A 109 11.42 -32.87 17.45
C GLU A 109 12.76 -32.14 17.32
N VAL A 110 13.43 -32.26 16.17
CA VAL A 110 14.71 -31.59 15.90
C VAL A 110 14.53 -30.07 15.81
N TRP A 111 13.45 -29.61 15.18
CA TRP A 111 13.29 -28.19 14.82
C TRP A 111 13.23 -27.25 16.02
N PRO A 112 12.48 -27.55 17.11
CA PRO A 112 12.54 -26.76 18.33
C PRO A 112 13.95 -26.67 18.93
N GLU A 113 14.72 -27.76 18.90
CA GLU A 113 16.09 -27.78 19.43
C GLU A 113 17.03 -26.93 18.58
N VAL A 114 16.80 -26.82 17.26
CA VAL A 114 17.54 -25.90 16.39
C VAL A 114 17.35 -24.46 16.86
N PHE A 115 16.13 -24.05 17.20
CA PHE A 115 15.91 -22.71 17.77
C PHE A 115 16.55 -22.57 19.17
N ARG A 116 16.47 -23.61 20.00
CA ARG A 116 16.98 -23.59 21.38
C ARG A 116 18.49 -23.45 21.48
N TYR A 117 19.22 -24.24 20.70
CA TYR A 117 20.67 -24.38 20.84
C TYR A 117 21.48 -23.57 19.83
N THR A 118 20.84 -22.94 18.85
CA THR A 118 21.52 -21.99 17.96
C THR A 118 21.75 -20.67 18.68
N ASN A 119 22.79 -19.94 18.28
CA ASN A 119 23.07 -18.60 18.78
C ASN A 119 21.81 -17.72 18.74
N GLN A 120 21.38 -17.22 19.92
CA GLN A 120 20.13 -16.44 20.04
C GLN A 120 20.15 -15.14 19.22
N ALA A 121 21.33 -14.58 18.94
CA ALA A 121 21.48 -13.41 18.09
C ALA A 121 21.20 -13.71 16.60
N ALA A 122 21.13 -14.99 16.20
CA ALA A 122 20.91 -15.45 14.83
C ALA A 122 19.56 -16.16 14.63
N LEU A 123 18.62 -16.05 15.59
CA LEU A 123 17.30 -16.71 15.51
C LEU A 123 16.50 -16.28 14.28
N ALA A 124 16.71 -15.06 13.78
CA ALA A 124 16.09 -14.61 12.53
C ALA A 124 16.48 -15.49 11.34
N GLY A 125 17.74 -15.94 11.25
CA GLY A 125 18.19 -16.88 10.21
C GLY A 125 17.55 -18.25 10.34
N VAL A 126 17.44 -18.77 11.58
CA VAL A 126 16.75 -20.03 11.86
C VAL A 126 15.26 -19.95 11.49
N GLY A 127 14.61 -18.83 11.80
CA GLY A 127 13.24 -18.53 11.38
C GLY A 127 13.08 -18.56 9.86
N ARG A 128 13.99 -17.93 9.10
CA ARG A 128 13.97 -17.97 7.62
C ARG A 128 14.14 -19.38 7.07
N LEU A 129 15.03 -20.18 7.64
CA LEU A 129 15.19 -21.60 7.29
C LEU A 129 13.89 -22.37 7.52
N ALA A 130 13.35 -22.30 8.73
CA ALA A 130 12.12 -22.98 9.10
C ALA A 130 10.93 -22.54 8.23
N ARG A 131 10.77 -21.23 7.98
CA ARG A 131 9.75 -20.66 7.08
C ARG A 131 9.82 -21.31 5.70
N ARG A 132 11.01 -21.41 5.09
CA ARG A 132 11.16 -22.00 3.75
C ARG A 132 10.82 -23.49 3.71
N LEU A 133 11.14 -24.22 4.77
CA LEU A 133 10.78 -25.63 4.88
C LEU A 133 9.26 -25.80 5.07
N ILE A 134 8.64 -25.01 5.94
CA ILE A 134 7.17 -24.99 6.13
C ILE A 134 6.47 -24.58 4.83
N GLU A 135 6.97 -23.57 4.12
CA GLU A 135 6.43 -23.13 2.84
C GLU A 135 6.41 -24.28 1.81
N ARG A 136 7.51 -25.04 1.71
CA ARG A 136 7.61 -26.21 0.82
C ARG A 136 6.67 -27.33 1.26
N GLU A 137 6.59 -27.59 2.56
CA GLU A 137 5.67 -28.57 3.16
C GLU A 137 4.21 -28.23 2.81
N LEU A 138 3.77 -27.00 3.09
CA LEU A 138 2.40 -26.53 2.83
C LEU A 138 2.05 -26.57 1.34
N ARG A 139 2.99 -26.20 0.45
CA ARG A 139 2.77 -26.33 -1.01
C ARG A 139 2.47 -27.77 -1.41
N GLY A 140 3.12 -28.76 -0.78
CA GLY A 140 2.91 -30.19 -1.01
C GLY A 140 1.59 -30.75 -0.47
N LEU A 141 0.92 -30.06 0.46
CA LEU A 141 -0.35 -30.52 1.02
C LEU A 141 -1.50 -30.45 -0.01
N ARG A 142 -2.25 -31.55 -0.12
CA ARG A 142 -3.43 -31.70 -0.97
C ARG A 142 -4.67 -31.10 -0.28
N GLY A 143 -5.66 -30.71 -1.09
CA GLY A 143 -6.88 -30.04 -0.61
C GLY A 143 -7.67 -30.82 0.45
N GLY A 144 -7.65 -32.16 0.44
CA GLY A 144 -8.32 -32.99 1.44
C GLY A 144 -7.81 -32.79 2.88
N ALA A 145 -6.58 -32.29 3.07
CA ALA A 145 -6.05 -31.98 4.40
C ALA A 145 -6.74 -30.77 5.07
N TYR A 146 -7.51 -29.98 4.30
CA TYR A 146 -8.18 -28.77 4.75
C TYR A 146 -9.69 -28.96 4.97
N GLN A 147 -10.23 -30.14 4.66
CA GLN A 147 -11.64 -30.45 4.82
C GLN A 147 -11.90 -30.94 6.24
N LEU A 148 -12.71 -30.18 6.99
CA LEU A 148 -13.13 -30.58 8.34
C LEU A 148 -14.35 -31.52 8.33
N ASP A 149 -15.10 -31.64 7.23
CA ASP A 149 -16.27 -32.56 7.08
C ASP A 149 -17.19 -32.68 8.31
N GLY A 150 -17.42 -31.58 9.03
CA GLY A 150 -18.24 -31.56 10.26
C GLY A 150 -17.59 -32.20 11.49
N ARG A 151 -16.33 -32.62 11.41
CA ARG A 151 -15.53 -33.12 12.53
C ARG A 151 -14.98 -31.97 13.37
N PRO A 152 -14.78 -32.17 14.69
CA PRO A 152 -14.07 -31.21 15.52
C PRO A 152 -12.65 -31.02 15.02
N GLU A 153 -12.06 -29.86 15.33
CA GLU A 153 -10.67 -29.56 14.98
C GLU A 153 -9.75 -30.64 15.56
N PRO A 154 -8.83 -31.20 14.76
CA PRO A 154 -7.91 -32.20 15.26
C PRO A 154 -6.98 -31.60 16.32
N PRO A 155 -6.74 -32.29 17.44
CA PRO A 155 -5.78 -31.83 18.43
C PRO A 155 -4.36 -31.90 17.86
N ILE A 156 -3.52 -30.96 18.28
CA ILE A 156 -2.07 -31.02 18.01
C ILE A 156 -1.44 -32.00 19.01
N PRO A 157 -0.59 -32.97 18.60
CA PRO A 157 -0.18 -33.29 17.23
C PRO A 157 -1.12 -34.33 16.58
N SER A 158 -1.65 -34.03 15.39
CA SER A 158 -2.43 -35.01 14.61
C SER A 158 -1.59 -35.61 13.48
N PRO A 159 -1.16 -36.89 13.60
CA PRO A 159 -0.39 -37.56 12.56
C PRO A 159 -1.19 -37.82 11.27
N ALA A 160 -2.52 -37.66 11.33
CA ALA A 160 -3.39 -37.82 10.16
C ALA A 160 -3.22 -36.70 9.14
N VAL A 161 -2.73 -35.53 9.58
CA VAL A 161 -2.64 -34.31 8.75
C VAL A 161 -1.19 -33.89 8.54
N LEU A 162 -0.36 -33.92 9.59
CA LEU A 162 1.05 -33.58 9.51
C LEU A 162 1.94 -34.78 9.84
N HIS A 163 2.84 -35.11 8.92
CA HIS A 163 3.76 -36.24 9.04
C HIS A 163 4.77 -36.06 10.19
N HIS A 164 5.46 -37.14 10.57
CA HIS A 164 6.45 -37.14 11.65
C HIS A 164 7.73 -36.36 11.32
N ASN A 165 7.96 -36.05 10.04
CA ASN A 165 9.05 -35.20 9.55
C ASN A 165 8.63 -33.73 9.34
N SER A 166 7.40 -33.37 9.72
CA SER A 166 6.86 -32.02 9.55
C SER A 166 7.59 -31.00 10.43
N VAL A 167 8.05 -29.91 9.81
CA VAL A 167 8.67 -28.78 10.53
C VAL A 167 7.60 -28.03 11.30
N LEU A 168 6.46 -27.78 10.65
CA LEU A 168 5.33 -27.08 11.24
C LEU A 168 4.82 -27.78 12.50
N ARG A 169 4.65 -29.11 12.44
CA ARG A 169 4.20 -29.93 13.58
C ARG A 169 5.13 -29.79 14.77
N GLY A 170 6.45 -29.88 14.55
CA GLY A 170 7.45 -29.82 15.62
C GLY A 170 7.43 -28.49 16.36
N LEU A 171 7.44 -27.39 15.60
CA LEU A 171 7.43 -26.04 16.16
C LEU A 171 6.12 -25.76 16.90
N LEU A 172 4.98 -26.10 16.30
CA LEU A 172 3.68 -25.82 16.91
C LEU A 172 3.42 -26.68 18.15
N GLN A 173 3.82 -27.96 18.14
CA GLN A 173 3.70 -28.83 19.31
C GLN A 173 4.58 -28.35 20.46
N CYS A 174 5.82 -27.93 20.16
CA CYS A 174 6.72 -27.35 21.16
C CYS A 174 6.09 -26.09 21.76
N PHE A 175 5.68 -25.15 20.91
CA PHE A 175 5.07 -23.89 21.34
C PHE A 175 3.84 -24.13 22.21
N ARG A 176 2.90 -24.97 21.76
CA ARG A 176 1.72 -25.35 22.55
C ARG A 176 2.10 -25.92 23.91
N THR A 177 3.03 -26.87 23.94
CA THR A 177 3.44 -27.56 25.18
C THR A 177 4.03 -26.57 26.18
N GLN A 178 4.88 -25.65 25.73
CA GLN A 178 5.49 -24.61 26.58
C GLN A 178 4.50 -23.53 27.02
N VAL A 179 3.41 -23.33 26.27
CA VAL A 179 2.31 -22.46 26.68
C VAL A 179 1.46 -23.16 27.75
N THR A 180 1.02 -24.40 27.52
CA THR A 180 0.10 -25.11 28.44
C THR A 180 0.79 -25.69 29.68
N SER A 181 2.10 -25.98 29.58
CA SER A 181 2.89 -26.59 30.64
C SER A 181 4.30 -25.99 30.61
N PRO A 182 4.47 -24.77 31.13
CA PRO A 182 5.73 -24.02 31.03
C PRO A 182 6.89 -24.79 31.65
N SER A 183 7.98 -24.92 30.91
CA SER A 183 9.25 -25.44 31.41
C SER A 183 10.33 -24.36 31.26
N TYR A 184 11.32 -24.37 32.15
CA TYR A 184 12.49 -23.48 32.04
C TYR A 184 13.47 -23.91 30.94
N GLU A 185 13.12 -24.92 30.14
CA GLU A 185 13.99 -25.45 29.10
C GLU A 185 14.12 -24.51 27.89
N PHE A 186 13.06 -23.76 27.58
CA PHE A 186 12.99 -22.85 26.44
C PHE A 186 12.92 -21.41 26.92
N PRO A 187 13.93 -20.57 26.60
CA PRO A 187 13.86 -19.13 26.85
C PRO A 187 12.72 -18.45 26.09
N ASP A 188 12.16 -17.38 26.64
CA ASP A 188 11.10 -16.61 25.98
C ASP A 188 11.54 -16.04 24.62
N THR A 189 12.82 -15.67 24.47
CA THR A 189 13.39 -15.21 23.18
C THR A 189 13.26 -16.27 22.08
N VAL A 190 13.45 -17.54 22.45
CA VAL A 190 13.32 -18.68 21.55
C VAL A 190 11.85 -18.93 21.21
N LEU A 191 10.97 -18.91 22.20
CA LEU A 191 9.53 -19.14 21.98
C LEU A 191 8.89 -18.02 21.15
N LEU A 192 9.31 -16.77 21.35
CA LEU A 192 8.90 -15.63 20.51
C LEU A 192 9.41 -15.77 19.08
N ALA A 193 10.64 -16.22 18.86
CA ALA A 193 11.14 -16.46 17.50
C ALA A 193 10.38 -17.59 16.78
N ILE A 194 10.00 -18.65 17.52
CA ILE A 194 9.12 -19.70 17.00
C ILE A 194 7.75 -19.13 16.65
N LEU A 195 7.13 -18.35 17.55
CA LEU A 195 5.84 -17.71 17.31
C LEU A 195 5.87 -16.78 16.08
N GLN A 196 6.90 -15.94 15.96
CA GLN A 196 7.10 -15.07 14.80
C GLN A 196 7.16 -15.88 13.50
N THR A 197 7.93 -16.98 13.49
CA THR A 197 8.04 -17.88 12.33
C THR A 197 6.68 -18.50 11.97
N LEU A 198 5.90 -18.92 12.98
CA LEU A 198 4.56 -19.49 12.77
C LEU A 198 3.55 -18.44 12.29
N ALA A 199 3.71 -17.18 12.69
CA ALA A 199 2.81 -16.07 12.39
C ALA A 199 3.03 -15.42 11.01
N GLU A 200 4.09 -15.81 10.27
CA GLU A 200 4.36 -15.25 8.95
C GLU A 200 3.30 -15.60 7.89
N GLU A 201 3.21 -14.81 6.82
CA GLU A 201 2.31 -15.11 5.70
C GLU A 201 2.88 -16.24 4.83
N TYR A 202 2.12 -17.34 4.76
CA TYR A 202 2.40 -18.53 3.94
C TYR A 202 1.49 -18.57 2.70
N PRO A 203 1.91 -19.23 1.60
CA PRO A 203 1.13 -19.32 0.37
C PRO A 203 -0.18 -20.09 0.54
N LYS A 204 -0.24 -21.01 1.51
CA LYS A 204 -1.44 -21.69 1.96
C LYS A 204 -1.53 -21.56 3.48
N PRO A 205 -2.75 -21.48 4.06
CA PRO A 205 -2.91 -21.54 5.50
C PRO A 205 -2.44 -22.90 6.04
N PHE A 206 -2.28 -22.99 7.35
CA PHE A 206 -2.06 -24.26 8.01
C PHE A 206 -3.34 -25.12 7.90
N PRO A 207 -3.19 -26.45 7.88
CA PRO A 207 -4.33 -27.33 8.01
C PRO A 207 -5.12 -27.00 9.29
N PRO A 208 -6.45 -27.14 9.29
CA PRO A 208 -7.25 -26.83 10.48
C PRO A 208 -6.80 -27.65 11.69
N MET A 209 -6.60 -26.98 12.83
CA MET A 209 -6.13 -27.57 14.07
C MET A 209 -6.52 -26.72 15.28
N ASP A 210 -6.61 -27.32 16.46
CA ASP A 210 -7.03 -26.60 17.66
C ASP A 210 -5.98 -25.60 18.15
N LEU A 211 -6.32 -24.30 18.07
CA LEU A 211 -5.50 -23.17 18.52
C LEU A 211 -5.99 -22.53 19.83
N CYS A 212 -6.83 -23.21 20.62
CA CYS A 212 -7.37 -22.66 21.87
C CYS A 212 -6.28 -22.26 22.89
N PHE A 213 -5.09 -22.88 22.84
CA PHE A 213 -3.96 -22.53 23.71
C PHE A 213 -3.46 -21.08 23.52
N LEU A 214 -3.79 -20.41 22.40
CA LEU A 214 -3.44 -19.01 22.19
C LEU A 214 -4.06 -18.07 23.23
N HIS A 215 -5.21 -18.45 23.81
CA HIS A 215 -5.85 -17.71 24.90
C HIS A 215 -4.98 -17.64 26.17
N GLU A 216 -4.11 -18.62 26.39
CA GLU A 216 -3.17 -18.60 27.54
C GLU A 216 -1.91 -17.79 27.20
N ALA A 217 -1.44 -17.88 25.95
CA ALA A 217 -0.21 -17.22 25.50
C ALA A 217 -0.34 -15.69 25.42
N VAL A 218 -1.52 -15.18 25.04
CA VAL A 218 -1.77 -13.74 24.81
C VAL A 218 -1.52 -12.86 26.05
N HIS A 219 -1.60 -13.43 27.25
CA HIS A 219 -1.44 -12.72 28.52
C HIS A 219 0.03 -12.59 28.98
N ARG A 220 1.00 -13.18 28.26
CA ARG A 220 2.42 -13.19 28.65
C ARG A 220 3.21 -11.93 28.28
N GLY A 221 2.60 -10.97 27.60
CA GLY A 221 3.20 -9.68 27.25
C GLY A 221 2.89 -9.23 25.83
N GLY A 222 3.29 -8.00 25.47
CA GLY A 222 2.96 -7.38 24.18
C GLY A 222 3.46 -8.16 22.96
N GLY A 223 4.70 -8.66 23.00
CA GLY A 223 5.26 -9.45 21.89
C GLY A 223 4.52 -10.77 21.65
N TRP A 224 4.09 -11.43 22.73
CA TRP A 224 3.27 -12.64 22.67
C TRP A 224 1.88 -12.35 22.13
N ARG A 225 1.25 -11.29 22.64
CA ARG A 225 -0.07 -10.83 22.19
C ARG A 225 -0.07 -10.55 20.69
N HIS A 226 0.88 -9.75 20.21
CA HIS A 226 1.04 -9.42 18.80
C HIS A 226 1.25 -10.68 17.93
N GLY A 227 2.20 -11.55 18.30
CA GLY A 227 2.47 -12.78 17.55
C GLY A 227 1.28 -13.76 17.53
N CYS A 228 0.57 -13.92 18.64
CA CYS A 228 -0.64 -14.76 18.72
C CYS A 228 -1.75 -14.20 17.83
N THR A 229 -1.93 -12.87 17.82
CA THR A 229 -2.92 -12.20 16.97
C THR A 229 -2.59 -12.37 15.49
N LEU A 230 -1.32 -12.21 15.08
CA LEU A 230 -0.90 -12.45 13.70
C LEU A 230 -1.11 -13.90 13.27
N LEU A 231 -0.69 -14.85 14.11
CA LEU A 231 -0.91 -16.28 13.86
C LEU A 231 -2.40 -16.59 13.72
N ALA A 232 -3.23 -16.10 14.64
CA ALA A 232 -4.67 -16.31 14.56
C ALA A 232 -5.28 -15.66 13.31
N ALA A 233 -4.85 -14.44 12.94
CA ALA A 233 -5.27 -13.75 11.72
C ALA A 233 -4.98 -14.57 10.47
N ALA A 234 -3.78 -15.12 10.35
CA ALA A 234 -3.40 -15.96 9.22
C ALA A 234 -4.24 -17.24 9.09
N GLN A 235 -4.74 -17.78 10.21
CA GLN A 235 -5.49 -19.04 10.24
C GLN A 235 -7.02 -18.90 10.34
N ALA A 236 -7.56 -17.70 10.53
CA ALA A 236 -8.98 -17.47 10.80
C ALA A 236 -9.95 -17.88 9.68
N HIS A 237 -9.44 -18.03 8.44
CA HIS A 237 -10.25 -18.51 7.34
C HIS A 237 -10.47 -20.03 7.37
N THR A 238 -9.50 -20.80 7.87
CA THR A 238 -9.53 -22.27 7.87
C THR A 238 -9.84 -22.87 9.23
N THR A 239 -9.53 -22.15 10.31
CA THR A 239 -9.56 -22.67 11.67
C THR A 239 -10.55 -21.89 12.55
N PRO A 240 -11.72 -22.49 12.87
CA PRO A 240 -12.71 -21.93 13.80
C PRO A 240 -12.17 -21.42 15.14
N SER A 241 -11.24 -22.11 15.82
CA SER A 241 -10.68 -21.64 17.09
C SER A 241 -9.88 -20.34 16.93
N ALA A 242 -9.13 -20.20 15.85
CA ALA A 242 -8.43 -18.96 15.50
C ALA A 242 -9.39 -17.80 15.23
N ARG A 243 -10.50 -18.08 14.52
CA ARG A 243 -11.55 -17.07 14.27
C ARG A 243 -12.19 -16.59 15.57
N ARG A 244 -12.55 -17.50 16.47
CA ARG A 244 -13.10 -17.15 17.80
C ARG A 244 -12.12 -16.34 18.63
N PHE A 245 -10.84 -16.71 18.61
CA PHE A 245 -9.79 -15.95 19.29
C PHE A 245 -9.75 -14.50 18.77
N LEU A 246 -9.75 -14.29 17.46
CA LEU A 246 -9.75 -12.94 16.88
C LEU A 246 -11.02 -12.17 17.16
N GLU A 247 -12.19 -12.81 17.10
CA GLU A 247 -13.46 -12.18 17.46
C GLU A 247 -13.41 -11.64 18.90
N ASN A 248 -12.91 -12.44 19.83
CA ASN A 248 -12.74 -12.05 21.22
C ASN A 248 -11.69 -10.94 21.39
N TYR A 249 -10.54 -11.05 20.70
CA TYR A 249 -9.51 -10.03 20.70
C TYR A 249 -10.05 -8.68 20.21
N LEU A 250 -10.69 -8.66 19.04
CA LEU A 250 -11.27 -7.46 18.43
C LEU A 250 -12.37 -6.83 19.30
N HIS A 251 -13.21 -7.64 19.94
CA HIS A 251 -14.20 -7.13 20.90
C HIS A 251 -13.55 -6.53 22.14
N GLY A 252 -12.45 -7.13 22.61
CA GLY A 252 -11.68 -6.70 23.77
C GLY A 252 -10.88 -5.41 23.55
N ILE A 253 -10.58 -5.04 22.30
CA ILE A 253 -9.92 -3.77 21.99
C ILE A 253 -10.88 -2.59 22.26
N VAL A 254 -10.58 -1.87 23.33
CA VAL A 254 -11.29 -0.67 23.75
C VAL A 254 -10.28 0.49 23.82
N PRO A 255 -10.40 1.50 22.95
CA PRO A 255 -9.53 2.67 23.01
C PRO A 255 -9.60 3.38 24.36
N GLY A 256 -8.45 3.84 24.85
CA GLY A 256 -8.31 4.49 26.17
C GLY A 256 -8.04 3.52 27.33
N THR A 257 -8.32 2.22 27.16
CA THR A 257 -7.94 1.17 28.13
C THR A 257 -6.93 0.17 27.58
N SER A 258 -6.94 -0.05 26.26
CA SER A 258 -6.00 -0.93 25.57
C SER A 258 -4.72 -0.19 25.20
N ASP A 259 -3.61 -0.92 25.10
CA ASP A 259 -2.32 -0.37 24.69
C ASP A 259 -2.38 0.13 23.24
N ASP A 260 -1.70 1.24 22.94
CA ASP A 260 -1.66 1.80 21.58
C ASP A 260 -1.11 0.80 20.54
N SER A 261 -0.18 -0.08 20.95
CA SER A 261 0.35 -1.15 20.11
C SER A 261 -0.72 -2.15 19.67
N ASP A 262 -1.69 -2.44 20.53
CA ASP A 262 -2.76 -3.40 20.24
C ASP A 262 -3.77 -2.82 19.26
N ILE A 263 -4.09 -1.54 19.46
CA ILE A 263 -4.94 -0.79 18.54
C ILE A 263 -4.27 -0.75 17.16
N MET A 264 -2.97 -0.45 17.08
CA MET A 264 -2.25 -0.48 15.81
C MET A 264 -2.20 -1.88 15.17
N THR A 265 -2.07 -2.93 15.99
CA THR A 265 -2.10 -4.32 15.50
C THR A 265 -3.40 -4.64 14.78
N VAL A 266 -4.56 -4.08 15.19
CA VAL A 266 -5.85 -4.26 14.49
C VAL A 266 -5.76 -3.76 13.04
N PHE A 267 -5.10 -2.63 12.80
CA PHE A 267 -4.97 -2.05 11.46
C PHE A 267 -3.87 -2.74 10.64
N GLU A 268 -2.81 -3.23 11.28
CA GLU A 268 -1.76 -4.02 10.64
C GLU A 268 -2.30 -5.32 10.05
N ILE A 269 -3.15 -6.04 10.80
CA ILE A 269 -3.76 -7.29 10.35
C ILE A 269 -4.99 -7.09 9.45
N LEU A 270 -5.44 -5.84 9.24
CA LEU A 270 -6.65 -5.52 8.50
C LEU A 270 -6.69 -6.14 7.09
N PRO A 271 -5.61 -6.14 6.29
CA PRO A 271 -5.60 -6.81 4.98
C PRO A 271 -5.86 -8.31 5.06
N ILE A 272 -5.46 -8.97 6.17
CA ILE A 272 -5.70 -10.39 6.40
C ILE A 272 -7.14 -10.61 6.85
N LEU A 273 -7.65 -9.80 7.79
CA LEU A 273 -9.03 -9.87 8.24
C LEU A 273 -10.02 -9.68 7.10
N CYS A 274 -9.77 -8.70 6.22
CA CYS A 274 -10.63 -8.41 5.08
C CYS A 274 -10.67 -9.52 4.01
N ARG A 275 -9.79 -10.53 4.09
CA ARG A 275 -9.81 -11.75 3.26
C ARG A 275 -10.59 -12.90 3.89
N GLY A 276 -10.70 -12.94 5.21
CA GLY A 276 -11.15 -14.15 5.92
C GLY A 276 -12.38 -13.99 6.80
N MET A 277 -12.76 -12.76 7.13
CA MET A 277 -13.80 -12.43 8.10
C MET A 277 -14.94 -11.60 7.51
N PRO A 278 -16.16 -11.75 8.05
CA PRO A 278 -17.31 -11.00 7.57
C PRO A 278 -17.23 -9.51 7.99
N PRO A 279 -17.78 -8.58 7.18
CA PRO A 279 -17.73 -7.15 7.45
C PRO A 279 -18.25 -6.74 8.83
N ASN A 280 -19.29 -7.40 9.34
CA ASN A 280 -19.93 -7.06 10.60
C ASN A 280 -18.99 -7.23 11.80
N THR A 281 -18.07 -8.19 11.73
CA THR A 281 -17.08 -8.41 12.80
C THR A 281 -15.97 -7.36 12.79
N ILE A 282 -15.63 -6.83 11.60
CA ILE A 282 -14.56 -5.86 11.42
C ILE A 282 -15.02 -4.43 11.70
N ARG A 283 -16.28 -4.09 11.35
CA ARG A 283 -16.83 -2.73 11.40
C ARG A 283 -16.65 -2.06 12.76
N ALA A 284 -17.24 -2.64 13.81
CA ALA A 284 -17.31 -1.98 15.11
C ALA A 284 -15.93 -1.73 15.76
N PRO A 285 -14.97 -2.69 15.76
CA PRO A 285 -13.62 -2.44 16.24
C PRO A 285 -12.91 -1.31 15.49
N VAL A 286 -12.97 -1.30 14.15
CA VAL A 286 -12.29 -0.29 13.32
C VAL A 286 -12.90 1.09 13.53
N GLU A 287 -14.23 1.21 13.47
CA GLU A 287 -14.92 2.48 13.69
C GLU A 287 -14.65 3.05 15.08
N ARG A 288 -14.66 2.19 16.12
CA ARG A 288 -14.36 2.59 17.50
C ARG A 288 -12.93 3.14 17.63
N CYS A 289 -11.94 2.43 17.08
CA CYS A 289 -10.54 2.84 17.14
C CYS A 289 -10.29 4.16 16.39
N LEU A 290 -10.88 4.32 15.19
CA LEU A 290 -10.79 5.54 14.40
C LEU A 290 -11.49 6.72 15.10
N SER A 291 -12.66 6.51 15.69
CA SER A 291 -13.42 7.58 16.34
C SER A 291 -12.66 8.14 17.54
N HIS A 292 -12.02 7.26 18.32
CA HIS A 292 -11.20 7.67 19.46
C HIS A 292 -9.93 8.42 19.03
N SER A 293 -9.19 7.89 18.05
CA SER A 293 -7.98 8.56 17.57
C SER A 293 -8.30 9.87 16.85
N PHE A 294 -9.45 9.96 16.17
CA PHE A 294 -9.94 11.20 15.58
C PHE A 294 -10.27 12.24 16.65
N ALA A 295 -10.93 11.86 17.75
CA ALA A 295 -11.26 12.78 18.84
C ALA A 295 -10.01 13.49 19.42
N ALA A 296 -8.86 12.81 19.44
CA ALA A 296 -7.59 13.38 19.87
C ALA A 296 -7.01 14.43 18.89
N ILE A 297 -7.22 14.26 17.58
CA ILE A 297 -6.68 15.16 16.54
C ILE A 297 -7.72 16.15 15.98
N ALA A 298 -8.99 16.02 16.35
CA ALA A 298 -10.09 16.82 15.79
C ALA A 298 -9.89 18.34 15.95
N LYS A 299 -9.21 18.77 17.02
CA LYS A 299 -8.92 20.19 17.29
C LYS A 299 -7.51 20.64 16.88
N VAL A 300 -6.69 19.73 16.38
CA VAL A 300 -5.30 20.02 16.01
C VAL A 300 -5.26 20.55 14.58
N ARG A 301 -4.79 21.78 14.42
CA ARG A 301 -4.63 22.43 13.11
C ARG A 301 -3.30 22.05 12.47
N SER A 302 -3.27 22.03 11.13
CA SER A 302 -2.11 21.65 10.31
C SER A 302 -0.82 22.40 10.61
N LYS A 303 -0.89 23.65 11.11
CA LYS A 303 0.28 24.49 11.42
C LYS A 303 0.96 24.20 12.77
N GLY A 304 0.44 23.26 13.57
CA GLY A 304 0.97 22.92 14.90
C GLY A 304 1.12 21.43 15.15
N ALA A 305 1.11 20.61 14.09
CA ALA A 305 1.27 19.17 14.21
C ALA A 305 2.76 18.79 14.18
N ASP A 306 3.22 18.07 15.20
CA ASP A 306 4.51 17.39 15.18
C ASP A 306 4.58 16.42 13.98
N GLU A 307 5.75 16.30 13.37
CA GLU A 307 6.02 15.52 12.15
C GLU A 307 5.69 14.01 12.29
N GLU A 308 5.54 13.51 13.51
CA GLU A 308 5.02 12.18 13.78
C GLU A 308 3.49 12.18 13.76
N GLY A 309 2.93 12.08 12.54
CA GLY A 309 1.49 12.01 12.31
C GLY A 309 0.77 11.16 13.35
N GLY A 310 -0.20 11.78 14.04
CA GLY A 310 -0.92 11.17 15.16
C GLY A 310 -1.57 9.83 14.80
N MET A 311 -2.00 9.08 15.81
CA MET A 311 -2.53 7.71 15.65
C MET A 311 -3.55 7.57 14.51
N PHE A 312 -4.47 8.55 14.37
CA PHE A 312 -5.47 8.57 13.30
C PHE A 312 -4.85 8.61 11.89
N VAL A 313 -3.76 9.37 11.70
CA VAL A 313 -3.03 9.44 10.42
C VAL A 313 -2.41 8.10 10.08
N LYS A 314 -1.79 7.42 11.06
CA LYS A 314 -1.20 6.08 10.86
C LYS A 314 -2.28 5.04 10.52
N GLN A 315 -3.43 5.10 11.18
CA GLN A 315 -4.59 4.24 10.90
C GLN A 315 -5.15 4.46 9.49
N LEU A 316 -5.30 5.72 9.05
CA LEU A 316 -5.73 6.05 7.69
C LEU A 316 -4.75 5.53 6.62
N ALA A 317 -3.44 5.60 6.88
CA ALA A 317 -2.42 5.05 5.98
C ALA A 317 -2.53 3.52 5.86
N MET A 318 -2.80 2.80 6.95
CA MET A 318 -3.02 1.35 6.90
C MET A 318 -4.34 0.97 6.21
N ILE A 319 -5.41 1.77 6.36
CA ILE A 319 -6.65 1.60 5.58
C ILE A 319 -6.38 1.81 4.10
N GLN A 320 -5.60 2.84 3.73
CA GLN A 320 -5.20 3.09 2.36
C GLN A 320 -4.49 1.86 1.75
N GLN A 321 -3.48 1.32 2.43
CA GLN A 321 -2.77 0.11 2.00
C GLN A 321 -3.71 -1.10 1.86
N CYS A 322 -4.70 -1.23 2.75
CA CYS A 322 -5.70 -2.28 2.68
C CYS A 322 -6.62 -2.11 1.45
N LEU A 323 -7.08 -0.88 1.16
CA LEU A 323 -7.86 -0.55 -0.03
C LEU A 323 -7.05 -0.75 -1.33
N GLU A 324 -5.73 -0.57 -1.32
CA GLU A 324 -4.89 -0.85 -2.49
C GLU A 324 -4.62 -2.34 -2.69
N CYS A 325 -4.87 -3.18 -1.67
CA CYS A 325 -4.69 -4.61 -1.77
C CYS A 325 -5.78 -5.25 -2.64
N GLU A 326 -5.41 -5.92 -3.73
CA GLU A 326 -6.36 -6.61 -4.62
C GLU A 326 -6.96 -7.88 -3.99
N ARG A 327 -6.35 -8.41 -2.93
CA ARG A 327 -6.71 -9.71 -2.36
C ARG A 327 -7.92 -9.64 -1.40
N ILE A 328 -8.35 -8.46 -0.98
CA ILE A 328 -9.46 -8.31 -0.01
C ILE A 328 -10.83 -8.55 -0.68
N HIS A 329 -11.81 -9.02 0.09
CA HIS A 329 -13.18 -9.20 -0.41
C HIS A 329 -13.89 -7.85 -0.67
N ASP A 330 -14.68 -7.78 -1.74
CA ASP A 330 -15.42 -6.57 -2.13
C ASP A 330 -16.38 -6.05 -1.05
N ALA A 331 -17.01 -6.95 -0.28
CA ALA A 331 -17.85 -6.55 0.85
C ALA A 331 -17.06 -5.81 1.94
N ASN A 332 -15.82 -6.24 2.19
CA ASN A 332 -14.92 -5.59 3.15
C ASN A 332 -14.33 -4.29 2.56
N ARG A 333 -14.04 -4.25 1.25
CA ARG A 333 -13.66 -3.02 0.54
C ARG A 333 -14.77 -1.96 0.62
N THR A 334 -16.02 -2.38 0.41
CA THR A 334 -17.23 -1.55 0.56
C THR A 334 -17.34 -1.01 1.99
N LEU A 335 -17.13 -1.85 3.00
CA LEU A 335 -17.12 -1.44 4.41
C LEU A 335 -16.06 -0.36 4.67
N LEU A 336 -14.79 -0.59 4.30
CA LEU A 336 -13.71 0.37 4.52
C LEU A 336 -13.99 1.68 3.79
N SER A 337 -14.54 1.62 2.58
CA SER A 337 -14.94 2.81 1.81
C SER A 337 -16.03 3.61 2.51
N GLN A 338 -17.04 2.94 3.08
CA GLN A 338 -18.09 3.59 3.89
C GLN A 338 -17.52 4.24 5.16
N ILE A 339 -16.57 3.58 5.83
CA ILE A 339 -15.92 4.12 7.02
C ILE A 339 -15.17 5.41 6.68
N VAL A 340 -14.37 5.42 5.60
CA VAL A 340 -13.64 6.63 5.15
C VAL A 340 -14.61 7.73 4.73
N GLU A 341 -15.70 7.37 4.05
CA GLU A 341 -16.74 8.32 3.64
C GLU A 341 -17.42 9.03 4.82
N ASN A 342 -17.66 8.33 5.94
CA ASN A 342 -18.29 8.94 7.12
C ASN A 342 -17.48 10.12 7.69
N TYR A 343 -16.17 10.17 7.44
CA TYR A 343 -15.31 11.25 7.87
C TYR A 343 -15.35 12.48 6.94
N PHE A 344 -15.94 12.37 5.75
CA PHE A 344 -16.06 13.48 4.81
C PHE A 344 -16.84 14.66 5.41
N SER A 345 -17.86 14.40 6.23
CA SER A 345 -18.66 15.47 6.86
C SER A 345 -18.01 16.06 8.12
N ILE A 346 -17.04 15.36 8.72
CA ILE A 346 -16.53 15.68 10.07
C ILE A 346 -15.12 16.26 10.04
N ILE A 347 -14.25 15.80 9.14
CA ILE A 347 -12.87 16.31 9.04
C ILE A 347 -12.86 17.64 8.31
N THR A 348 -12.39 18.70 8.96
CA THR A 348 -12.19 20.01 8.32
C THR A 348 -10.90 20.06 7.51
N ASP A 349 -10.84 20.93 6.51
CA ASP A 349 -9.70 21.12 5.62
C ASP A 349 -8.47 21.76 6.29
N ASP A 350 -8.65 22.41 7.44
CA ASP A 350 -7.58 22.95 8.29
C ASP A 350 -7.02 21.94 9.30
N ASN A 351 -7.62 20.74 9.39
CA ASN A 351 -7.22 19.70 10.34
C ASN A 351 -5.89 19.06 9.96
N ALA A 352 -5.08 18.70 10.95
CA ALA A 352 -3.79 18.02 10.74
C ALA A 352 -3.90 16.67 10.00
N ALA A 353 -5.03 15.98 10.10
CA ALA A 353 -5.28 14.73 9.41
C ALA A 353 -5.76 14.89 7.94
N TRP A 354 -6.07 16.11 7.50
CA TRP A 354 -6.70 16.34 6.20
C TRP A 354 -5.88 15.79 5.02
N ALA A 355 -4.57 16.02 5.03
CA ALA A 355 -3.69 15.53 3.96
C ALA A 355 -3.65 13.99 3.89
N ALA A 356 -3.69 13.32 5.04
CA ALA A 356 -3.74 11.86 5.10
C ALA A 356 -5.10 11.35 4.61
N TYR A 357 -6.19 12.00 5.02
CA TYR A 357 -7.55 11.70 4.59
C TYR A 357 -7.71 11.80 3.06
N VAL A 358 -7.30 12.92 2.46
CA VAL A 358 -7.34 13.13 1.01
C VAL A 358 -6.56 12.05 0.26
N ARG A 359 -5.40 11.65 0.79
CA ARG A 359 -4.59 10.55 0.22
C ARG A 359 -5.34 9.22 0.26
N THR A 360 -5.96 8.89 1.40
CA THR A 360 -6.77 7.68 1.54
C THR A 360 -7.99 7.69 0.61
N CYS A 361 -8.61 8.85 0.37
CA CYS A 361 -9.70 8.98 -0.61
C CYS A 361 -9.25 8.61 -2.03
N GLY A 362 -7.98 8.83 -2.39
CA GLY A 362 -7.43 8.44 -3.68
C GLY A 362 -7.50 6.93 -3.98
N SER A 363 -7.64 6.09 -2.95
CA SER A 363 -7.75 4.63 -3.09
C SER A 363 -9.20 4.13 -3.08
N LEU A 364 -10.19 5.05 -3.02
CA LEU A 364 -11.61 4.72 -3.11
C LEU A 364 -12.05 4.51 -4.56
N SER A 365 -13.12 3.75 -4.76
CA SER A 365 -13.71 3.61 -6.10
C SER A 365 -14.46 4.87 -6.51
N SER A 366 -14.60 5.07 -7.83
CA SER A 366 -15.30 6.23 -8.40
C SER A 366 -16.69 6.43 -7.82
N LYS A 367 -17.43 5.34 -7.55
CA LYS A 367 -18.77 5.40 -6.94
C LYS A 367 -18.80 6.19 -5.62
N TYR A 368 -17.83 5.98 -4.74
CA TYR A 368 -17.78 6.68 -3.45
C TYR A 368 -17.27 8.11 -3.62
N LEU A 369 -16.28 8.31 -4.48
CA LEU A 369 -15.78 9.65 -4.80
C LEU A 369 -16.88 10.54 -5.36
N GLU A 370 -17.65 10.06 -6.33
CA GLU A 370 -18.76 10.83 -6.90
C GLU A 370 -19.81 11.17 -5.85
N ARG A 371 -20.26 10.19 -5.06
CA ARG A 371 -21.26 10.43 -4.02
C ARG A 371 -20.83 11.47 -2.97
N MET A 372 -19.55 11.49 -2.61
CA MET A 372 -19.03 12.46 -1.64
C MET A 372 -18.80 13.84 -2.26
N THR A 373 -18.23 13.87 -3.47
CA THR A 373 -17.62 15.08 -3.99
C THR A 373 -18.44 15.80 -5.05
N SER A 374 -19.47 15.18 -5.64
CA SER A 374 -20.29 15.71 -6.75
C SER A 374 -21.28 16.80 -6.33
N PRO A 375 -21.07 18.07 -6.75
CA PRO A 375 -22.02 19.15 -6.50
C PRO A 375 -23.43 18.86 -7.00
N SER A 376 -23.58 18.16 -8.14
CA SER A 376 -24.89 17.79 -8.68
C SER A 376 -25.64 16.75 -7.83
N SER A 377 -24.92 16.01 -6.98
CA SER A 377 -25.50 15.04 -6.06
C SER A 377 -25.92 15.64 -4.71
N TRP A 378 -25.50 16.87 -4.41
CA TRP A 378 -25.75 17.52 -3.14
C TRP A 378 -27.09 18.24 -3.13
N TRP A 379 -27.72 18.27 -1.95
CA TRP A 379 -28.96 19.01 -1.74
C TRP A 379 -28.71 20.53 -1.66
N GLU A 380 -27.59 20.94 -1.06
CA GLU A 380 -27.10 22.31 -0.99
C GLU A 380 -25.59 22.34 -1.26
N THR A 381 -25.17 23.28 -2.11
CA THR A 381 -23.76 23.57 -2.38
C THR A 381 -23.26 24.65 -1.41
N SER A 382 -22.23 24.34 -0.62
CA SER A 382 -21.56 25.32 0.25
C SER A 382 -20.09 25.49 -0.12
N ALA A 383 -19.52 26.65 0.16
CA ALA A 383 -18.11 26.94 -0.12
C ALA A 383 -17.15 25.96 0.59
N GLU A 384 -17.50 25.50 1.80
CA GLU A 384 -16.73 24.49 2.53
C GLU A 384 -16.76 23.13 1.83
N LEU A 385 -17.93 22.67 1.41
CA LEU A 385 -18.09 21.40 0.68
C LEU A 385 -17.34 21.44 -0.65
N LEU A 386 -17.44 22.55 -1.39
CA LEU A 386 -16.72 22.77 -2.65
C LEU A 386 -15.20 22.78 -2.46
N ARG A 387 -14.70 23.35 -1.36
CA ARG A 387 -13.27 23.34 -1.02
C ARG A 387 -12.76 21.92 -0.74
N LYS A 388 -13.53 21.14 0.03
CA LYS A 388 -13.20 19.75 0.35
C LYS A 388 -13.24 18.86 -0.89
N ALA A 389 -14.29 19.01 -1.71
CA ALA A 389 -14.40 18.32 -2.99
C ALA A 389 -13.27 18.70 -3.95
N ALA A 390 -12.82 19.97 -3.98
CA ALA A 390 -11.70 20.40 -4.80
C ALA A 390 -10.42 19.62 -4.49
N ALA A 391 -10.06 19.52 -3.20
CA ALA A 391 -8.87 18.79 -2.78
C ALA A 391 -8.95 17.30 -3.13
N ILE A 392 -10.09 16.65 -2.85
CA ILE A 392 -10.28 15.21 -3.11
C ILE A 392 -10.30 14.92 -4.61
N ARG A 393 -11.01 15.71 -5.42
CA ARG A 393 -11.08 15.48 -6.87
C ARG A 393 -9.78 15.78 -7.59
N CYS A 394 -9.03 16.79 -7.14
CA CYS A 394 -7.69 17.03 -7.68
C CYS A 394 -6.73 15.88 -7.30
N ALA A 395 -6.85 15.30 -6.11
CA ALA A 395 -6.11 14.10 -5.74
C ALA A 395 -6.53 12.87 -6.58
N ALA A 396 -7.83 12.70 -6.84
CA ALA A 396 -8.33 11.63 -7.70
C ALA A 396 -7.85 11.79 -9.16
N ALA A 397 -7.83 13.02 -9.68
CA ALA A 397 -7.28 13.34 -10.99
C ALA A 397 -5.77 13.02 -11.08
N LEU A 398 -5.03 13.30 -10.00
CA LEU A 398 -3.60 12.97 -9.90
C LEU A 398 -3.36 11.45 -9.90
N SER A 399 -4.10 10.69 -9.08
CA SER A 399 -3.94 9.24 -8.98
C SER A 399 -4.37 8.50 -10.25
N SER A 400 -5.45 8.94 -10.90
CA SER A 400 -5.98 8.33 -12.14
C SER A 400 -5.36 8.88 -13.42
N CYS A 401 -4.59 9.97 -13.34
CA CYS A 401 -4.12 10.76 -14.48
C CYS A 401 -5.27 11.20 -15.43
N SER A 402 -6.49 11.37 -14.92
CA SER A 402 -7.66 11.77 -15.69
C SER A 402 -8.18 13.13 -15.24
N LEU A 403 -8.08 14.11 -16.13
CA LEU A 403 -8.52 15.48 -15.87
C LEU A 403 -10.05 15.64 -15.88
N VAL A 404 -10.80 14.63 -16.35
CA VAL A 404 -12.28 14.63 -16.37
C VAL A 404 -12.86 14.86 -14.97
N TRP A 405 -12.17 14.41 -13.92
CA TRP A 405 -12.55 14.67 -12.52
C TRP A 405 -12.64 16.15 -12.16
N LEU A 406 -11.99 17.05 -12.91
CA LEU A 406 -12.04 18.49 -12.65
C LEU A 406 -13.31 19.14 -13.21
N ASN A 407 -14.03 18.47 -14.12
CA ASN A 407 -15.09 19.10 -14.93
C ASN A 407 -16.21 19.68 -14.09
N GLU A 408 -16.85 18.84 -13.27
CA GLU A 408 -17.99 19.26 -12.45
C GLU A 408 -17.57 20.29 -11.39
N LEU A 409 -16.33 20.16 -10.89
CA LEU A 409 -15.77 21.08 -9.93
C LEU A 409 -15.59 22.48 -10.52
N ILE A 410 -15.06 22.58 -11.74
CA ILE A 410 -14.86 23.87 -12.44
C ILE A 410 -16.20 24.60 -12.57
N ASP A 411 -17.25 23.92 -13.00
CA ASP A 411 -18.56 24.55 -13.19
C ASP A 411 -19.15 25.04 -11.87
N ALA A 412 -19.07 24.23 -10.81
CA ALA A 412 -19.59 24.61 -9.50
C ALA A 412 -18.78 25.74 -8.85
N GLN A 413 -17.45 25.73 -8.99
CA GLN A 413 -16.56 26.77 -8.44
C GLN A 413 -16.65 28.10 -9.21
N ALA A 414 -17.11 28.09 -10.46
CA ALA A 414 -17.36 29.33 -11.19
C ALA A 414 -18.38 30.24 -10.46
N GLN A 415 -19.31 29.65 -9.71
CA GLN A 415 -20.34 30.39 -8.95
C GLN A 415 -19.91 30.76 -7.51
N ASP A 416 -18.79 30.23 -7.00
CA ASP A 416 -18.28 30.53 -5.65
C ASP A 416 -16.98 31.34 -5.69
N VAL A 417 -17.12 32.67 -5.71
CA VAL A 417 -15.98 33.62 -5.75
C VAL A 417 -14.94 33.36 -4.66
N THR A 418 -15.35 32.89 -3.48
CA THR A 418 -14.44 32.69 -2.35
C THR A 418 -13.58 31.42 -2.49
N GLY A 419 -14.05 30.44 -3.27
CA GLY A 419 -13.39 29.16 -3.49
C GLY A 419 -12.49 29.10 -4.73
N GLN A 420 -12.61 30.06 -5.64
CA GLN A 420 -11.95 30.07 -6.95
C GLN A 420 -10.41 29.94 -6.88
N GLU A 421 -9.72 30.79 -6.11
CA GLU A 421 -8.24 30.73 -6.04
C GLU A 421 -7.75 29.44 -5.38
N PHE A 422 -8.45 28.94 -4.36
CA PHE A 422 -8.13 27.66 -3.74
C PHE A 422 -8.27 26.50 -4.75
N SER A 423 -9.35 26.51 -5.54
CA SER A 423 -9.58 25.53 -6.59
C SER A 423 -8.44 25.51 -7.61
N LEU A 424 -7.99 26.69 -8.08
CA LEU A 424 -6.85 26.81 -8.99
C LEU A 424 -5.56 26.24 -8.39
N GLN A 425 -5.30 26.49 -7.10
CA GLN A 425 -4.14 25.93 -6.42
C GLN A 425 -4.17 24.39 -6.36
N CYS A 426 -5.34 23.80 -6.10
CA CYS A 426 -5.50 22.35 -6.11
C CYS A 426 -5.25 21.73 -7.49
N MET A 427 -5.61 22.42 -8.58
CA MET A 427 -5.47 21.93 -9.96
C MET A 427 -4.03 21.86 -10.45
N ILE A 428 -3.09 22.57 -9.82
CA ILE A 428 -1.67 22.62 -10.25
C ILE A 428 -1.06 21.21 -10.28
N ALA A 429 -1.23 20.43 -9.22
CA ALA A 429 -0.62 19.10 -9.10
C ALA A 429 -1.13 18.11 -10.18
N PRO A 430 -2.44 17.90 -10.39
CA PRO A 430 -2.92 17.01 -11.45
C PRO A 430 -2.59 17.51 -12.85
N LEU A 431 -2.65 18.83 -13.11
CA LEU A 431 -2.27 19.39 -14.43
C LEU A 431 -0.78 19.19 -14.74
N LYS A 432 0.09 19.28 -13.74
CA LYS A 432 1.52 19.01 -13.88
C LYS A 432 1.82 17.53 -14.12
N ALA A 433 1.02 16.62 -13.56
CA ALA A 433 1.17 15.19 -13.74
C ALA A 433 0.58 14.67 -15.07
N ALA A 434 -0.37 15.42 -15.66
CA ALA A 434 -0.98 15.08 -16.92
C ALA A 434 0.05 15.01 -18.06
N LYS A 435 -0.11 14.02 -18.94
CA LYS A 435 0.74 13.87 -20.14
C LYS A 435 0.18 14.75 -21.25
N PRO A 436 0.88 15.83 -21.66
CA PRO A 436 0.30 16.83 -22.56
C PRO A 436 -0.04 16.27 -23.95
N ASP A 437 0.68 15.26 -24.45
CA ASP A 437 0.42 14.69 -25.78
C ASP A 437 -0.61 13.55 -25.77
N ASP A 438 -1.08 13.13 -24.60
CA ASP A 438 -2.04 12.04 -24.49
C ASP A 438 -3.40 12.45 -25.09
N PRO A 439 -4.05 11.62 -25.92
CA PRO A 439 -5.35 11.94 -26.50
C PRO A 439 -6.40 12.36 -25.47
N SER A 440 -6.41 11.72 -24.30
CA SER A 440 -7.36 12.02 -23.22
C SER A 440 -7.21 13.45 -22.68
N THR A 441 -5.96 13.93 -22.58
CA THR A 441 -5.64 15.29 -22.09
C THR A 441 -6.04 16.34 -23.13
N ARG A 442 -5.78 16.06 -24.41
CA ARG A 442 -6.18 16.93 -25.52
C ARG A 442 -7.70 17.02 -25.64
N GLU A 443 -8.41 15.89 -25.55
CA GLU A 443 -9.86 15.86 -25.60
C GLU A 443 -10.47 16.62 -24.42
N TRP A 444 -9.98 16.41 -23.20
CA TRP A 444 -10.40 17.17 -22.03
C TRP A 444 -10.19 18.68 -22.22
N PHE A 445 -9.04 19.09 -22.75
CA PHE A 445 -8.75 20.50 -23.01
C PHE A 445 -9.69 21.12 -24.05
N MET A 446 -10.01 20.38 -25.11
CA MET A 446 -11.02 20.78 -26.10
C MET A 446 -12.41 20.93 -25.48
N GLN A 447 -12.80 19.99 -24.62
CA GLN A 447 -14.06 20.07 -23.87
C GLN A 447 -14.09 21.29 -22.95
N LEU A 448 -12.97 21.61 -22.28
CA LEU A 448 -12.85 22.81 -21.46
C LEU A 448 -13.08 24.09 -22.29
N MET A 449 -12.47 24.19 -23.48
CA MET A 449 -12.69 25.33 -24.38
C MET A 449 -14.16 25.47 -24.80
N ALA A 450 -14.80 24.37 -25.20
CA ALA A 450 -16.21 24.39 -25.60
C ALA A 450 -17.13 24.80 -24.44
N ARG A 451 -16.90 24.25 -23.24
CA ARG A 451 -17.71 24.56 -22.04
C ARG A 451 -17.55 26.01 -21.60
N THR A 452 -16.33 26.54 -21.63
CA THR A 452 -16.10 27.95 -21.30
C THR A 452 -16.74 28.90 -22.30
N GLN A 453 -16.74 28.59 -23.60
CA GLN A 453 -17.45 29.38 -24.60
C GLN A 453 -18.96 29.42 -24.37
N VAL A 454 -19.57 28.27 -24.07
CA VAL A 454 -20.99 28.19 -23.74
C VAL A 454 -21.30 29.01 -22.48
N ALA A 455 -20.50 28.84 -21.42
CA ALA A 455 -20.66 29.59 -20.17
C ALA A 455 -20.53 31.10 -20.35
N PHE A 456 -19.67 31.60 -21.24
CA PHE A 456 -19.56 33.03 -21.52
C PHE A 456 -20.81 33.65 -22.14
N ASN A 457 -21.60 32.85 -22.86
CA ASN A 457 -22.86 33.28 -23.46
C ASN A 457 -24.04 33.14 -22.50
N GLU A 458 -24.02 32.13 -21.63
CA GLU A 458 -25.13 31.83 -20.71
C GLU A 458 -25.04 32.59 -19.37
N THR A 459 -23.84 32.91 -18.90
CA THR A 459 -23.63 33.57 -17.61
C THR A 459 -23.34 35.05 -17.79
N GLU A 460 -24.07 35.92 -17.08
CA GLU A 460 -23.78 37.36 -17.04
C GLU A 460 -22.74 37.74 -15.96
N ASP A 461 -22.49 36.85 -15.00
CA ASP A 461 -21.51 37.09 -13.94
C ASP A 461 -20.07 37.13 -14.49
N ARG A 462 -19.47 38.32 -14.40
CA ARG A 462 -18.08 38.57 -14.79
C ARG A 462 -17.10 37.74 -13.97
N SER A 463 -17.40 37.46 -12.69
CA SER A 463 -16.49 36.73 -11.81
C SER A 463 -16.33 35.27 -12.27
N ALA A 464 -17.43 34.60 -12.61
CA ALA A 464 -17.45 33.28 -13.21
C ALA A 464 -16.67 33.24 -14.53
N LYS A 465 -16.88 34.22 -15.43
CA LYS A 465 -16.14 34.30 -16.71
C LYS A 465 -14.63 34.41 -16.50
N LEU A 466 -14.20 35.25 -15.54
CA LEU A 466 -12.78 35.45 -15.22
C LEU A 466 -12.15 34.18 -14.64
N TYR A 467 -12.85 33.48 -13.75
CA TYR A 467 -12.38 32.21 -13.21
C TYR A 467 -12.17 31.15 -14.30
N LEU A 468 -13.14 30.99 -15.20
CA LEU A 468 -13.03 30.07 -16.32
C LEU A 468 -11.85 30.41 -17.26
N CYS A 469 -11.58 31.70 -17.47
CA CYS A 469 -10.36 32.14 -18.16
C CYS A 469 -9.10 31.73 -17.40
N ASP A 470 -9.06 31.93 -16.08
CA ASP A 470 -7.90 31.58 -15.26
C ASP A 470 -7.66 30.06 -15.22
N VAL A 471 -8.71 29.23 -15.22
CA VAL A 471 -8.60 27.75 -15.36
C VAL A 471 -7.97 27.37 -16.70
N PHE A 472 -8.43 27.99 -17.79
CA PHE A 472 -7.86 27.77 -19.12
C PHE A 472 -6.38 28.19 -19.17
N ILE A 473 -6.05 29.38 -18.69
CA ILE A 473 -4.68 29.91 -18.69
C ILE A 473 -3.77 29.01 -17.86
N LEU A 474 -4.22 28.60 -16.67
CA LEU A 474 -3.48 27.67 -15.82
C LEU A 474 -3.21 26.35 -16.55
N SER A 475 -4.21 25.80 -17.22
CA SER A 475 -4.08 24.55 -17.99
C SER A 475 -3.04 24.69 -19.10
N VAL A 476 -3.07 25.78 -19.89
CA VAL A 476 -2.07 26.02 -20.96
C VAL A 476 -0.66 26.17 -20.39
N VAL A 477 -0.50 26.94 -19.30
CA VAL A 477 0.80 27.15 -18.65
C VAL A 477 1.37 25.84 -18.07
N MET A 478 0.51 25.00 -17.49
CA MET A 478 0.95 23.71 -16.93
C MET A 478 1.31 22.70 -18.03
N LEU A 479 0.45 22.53 -19.04
CA LEU A 479 0.63 21.55 -20.10
C LEU A 479 1.79 21.88 -21.05
N CYS A 480 2.12 23.17 -21.26
CA CYS A 480 3.29 23.55 -22.06
C CYS A 480 4.63 23.34 -21.32
N GLY A 481 4.61 23.19 -20.00
CA GLY A 481 5.82 23.01 -19.18
C GLY A 481 6.52 24.29 -18.73
N HIS A 482 6.04 25.49 -19.10
CA HIS A 482 6.67 26.76 -18.72
C HIS A 482 6.67 27.04 -17.21
N TRP A 483 5.86 26.33 -16.43
CA TRP A 483 5.94 26.37 -14.98
C TRP A 483 7.32 25.98 -14.45
N ALA A 484 8.09 25.16 -15.17
CA ALA A 484 9.45 24.74 -14.78
C ALA A 484 10.46 25.90 -14.79
N LEU A 485 10.17 26.98 -15.52
CA LEU A 485 11.00 28.19 -15.56
C LEU A 485 10.78 29.08 -14.33
N CYS A 486 9.76 28.78 -13.51
CA CYS A 486 9.40 29.55 -12.32
C CYS A 486 9.22 28.64 -11.09
N PRO A 487 10.23 27.85 -10.68
CA PRO A 487 10.09 26.79 -9.67
C PRO A 487 9.63 27.30 -8.29
N ASP A 488 10.11 28.47 -7.84
CA ASP A 488 9.73 29.06 -6.54
C ASP A 488 8.37 29.78 -6.57
N ALA A 489 7.83 30.05 -7.76
CA ALA A 489 6.61 30.81 -7.92
C ALA A 489 5.39 29.95 -8.25
N VAL A 490 5.50 28.65 -8.55
CA VAL A 490 4.34 27.86 -9.05
C VAL A 490 3.16 27.85 -8.06
N GLN A 491 3.44 27.72 -6.76
CA GLN A 491 2.40 27.79 -5.71
C GLN A 491 1.95 29.22 -5.38
N GLN A 492 2.69 30.23 -5.83
CA GLN A 492 2.44 31.66 -5.58
C GLN A 492 2.19 32.43 -6.88
N LEU A 493 1.88 31.74 -7.98
CA LEU A 493 1.67 32.32 -9.30
C LEU A 493 0.40 33.17 -9.21
N THR A 494 0.55 34.47 -8.96
CA THR A 494 -0.58 35.40 -8.94
C THR A 494 -1.32 35.35 -10.28
N ALA A 495 -2.60 35.68 -10.30
CA ALA A 495 -3.38 35.74 -11.54
C ALA A 495 -2.68 36.55 -12.65
N SER A 496 -2.05 37.67 -12.27
CA SER A 496 -1.28 38.52 -13.19
C SER A 496 -0.07 37.80 -13.80
N ALA A 497 0.68 37.02 -13.01
CA ALA A 497 1.84 36.27 -13.47
C ALA A 497 1.43 35.12 -14.40
N ARG A 498 0.33 34.42 -14.08
CA ARG A 498 -0.24 33.37 -14.95
C ARG A 498 -0.61 33.94 -16.33
N ARG A 499 -1.31 35.07 -16.35
CA ARG A 499 -1.74 35.76 -17.57
C ARG A 499 -0.56 36.26 -18.42
N ALA A 500 0.52 36.72 -17.79
CA ALA A 500 1.72 37.17 -18.50
C ALA A 500 2.45 36.04 -19.26
N LEU A 501 2.37 34.80 -18.76
CA LEU A 501 2.99 33.63 -19.41
C LEU A 501 2.16 33.08 -20.58
N LEU A 502 0.88 33.45 -20.69
CA LEU A 502 -0.06 32.90 -21.67
C LEU A 502 0.47 32.97 -23.12
N PRO A 503 1.00 34.09 -23.65
CA PRO A 503 1.42 34.16 -25.05
C PRO A 503 2.53 33.17 -25.38
N ALA A 504 3.54 33.06 -24.52
CA ALA A 504 4.63 32.11 -24.70
C ALA A 504 4.13 30.67 -24.53
N ALA A 505 3.29 30.40 -23.54
CA ALA A 505 2.71 29.09 -23.26
C ALA A 505 1.87 28.55 -24.42
N CYS A 506 1.03 29.39 -25.05
CA CYS A 506 0.27 29.02 -26.24
C CYS A 506 1.19 28.61 -27.40
N VAL A 507 2.25 29.39 -27.67
CA VAL A 507 3.21 29.08 -28.75
C VAL A 507 3.90 27.74 -28.49
N ALA A 508 4.40 27.52 -27.26
CA ALA A 508 5.09 26.29 -26.91
C ALA A 508 4.17 25.06 -26.96
N LEU A 509 2.92 25.18 -26.51
CA LEU A 509 1.96 24.08 -26.53
C LEU A 509 1.59 23.70 -27.98
N LEU A 510 1.27 24.69 -28.82
CA LEU A 510 0.85 24.46 -30.20
C LEU A 510 1.99 24.15 -31.16
N ALA A 511 3.25 24.36 -30.75
CA ALA A 511 4.41 23.89 -31.52
C ALA A 511 4.58 22.36 -31.48
N ARG A 512 3.90 21.67 -30.56
CA ARG A 512 3.95 20.20 -30.43
C ARG A 512 3.11 19.57 -31.53
N GLU A 513 3.63 18.51 -32.17
CA GLU A 513 2.93 17.81 -33.27
C GLU A 513 1.54 17.28 -32.84
N ALA A 514 1.40 16.81 -31.60
CA ALA A 514 0.13 16.31 -31.09
C ALA A 514 -0.96 17.40 -30.98
N TRP A 515 -0.62 18.69 -31.05
CA TRP A 515 -1.54 19.81 -30.81
C TRP A 515 -1.95 20.56 -32.08
N THR A 516 -1.51 20.11 -33.26
CA THR A 516 -1.83 20.76 -34.54
C THR A 516 -3.33 20.90 -34.77
N ASP A 517 -4.10 19.85 -34.48
CA ASP A 517 -5.55 19.80 -34.71
C ASP A 517 -6.33 20.73 -33.74
N CYS A 518 -5.73 21.07 -32.60
CA CYS A 518 -6.28 22.00 -31.62
C CYS A 518 -5.98 23.47 -31.96
N THR A 519 -5.08 23.74 -32.91
CA THR A 519 -4.58 25.10 -33.19
C THR A 519 -5.69 26.05 -33.64
N LEU A 520 -6.55 25.62 -34.57
CA LEU A 520 -7.67 26.46 -35.04
C LEU A 520 -8.65 26.77 -33.90
N HIS A 521 -9.03 25.75 -33.14
CA HIS A 521 -9.94 25.88 -32.00
C HIS A 521 -9.39 26.84 -30.95
N MET A 522 -8.08 26.78 -30.65
CA MET A 522 -7.42 27.71 -29.72
C MET A 522 -7.50 29.16 -30.23
N LEU A 523 -7.26 29.37 -31.52
CA LEU A 523 -7.29 30.70 -32.12
C LEU A 523 -8.70 31.31 -32.10
N GLU A 524 -9.72 30.50 -32.42
CA GLU A 524 -11.12 30.93 -32.35
C GLU A 524 -11.56 31.19 -30.92
N TRP A 525 -11.13 30.36 -29.98
CA TRP A 525 -11.38 30.55 -28.55
C TRP A 525 -10.77 31.86 -28.05
N LEU A 526 -9.49 32.11 -28.30
CA LEU A 526 -8.81 33.35 -27.88
C LEU A 526 -9.48 34.60 -28.47
N TYR A 527 -9.92 34.53 -29.73
CA TYR A 527 -10.65 35.61 -30.37
C TYR A 527 -12.01 35.86 -29.70
N HIS A 528 -12.79 34.80 -29.46
CA HIS A 528 -14.08 34.91 -28.80
C HIS A 528 -13.95 35.42 -27.36
N THR A 529 -13.05 34.85 -26.56
CA THR A 529 -12.81 35.24 -25.16
C THR A 529 -12.43 36.71 -25.02
N ARG A 530 -11.65 37.25 -25.97
CA ARG A 530 -11.29 38.67 -25.99
C ARG A 530 -12.53 39.59 -25.98
N ASP A 531 -13.55 39.22 -26.74
CA ASP A 531 -14.73 40.06 -26.96
C ASP A 531 -15.86 39.77 -25.94
N SER A 532 -15.99 38.51 -25.49
CA SER A 532 -17.14 38.05 -24.70
C SER A 532 -17.02 38.19 -23.17
N VAL A 533 -15.80 38.40 -22.64
CA VAL A 533 -15.55 38.47 -21.18
C VAL A 533 -15.79 39.87 -20.59
N GLY A 534 -15.66 40.94 -21.41
CA GLY A 534 -15.87 42.32 -20.96
C GLY A 534 -14.80 42.84 -19.98
N ASP A 535 -13.65 42.17 -19.88
CA ASP A 535 -12.52 42.56 -19.05
C ASP A 535 -11.32 43.02 -19.91
N PRO A 536 -10.84 44.27 -19.73
CA PRO A 536 -9.80 44.82 -20.61
C PRO A 536 -8.44 44.14 -20.46
N GLU A 537 -8.10 43.65 -19.26
CA GLU A 537 -6.85 42.92 -19.06
C GLU A 537 -6.88 41.57 -19.79
N THR A 538 -7.96 40.79 -19.59
CA THR A 538 -8.16 39.50 -20.26
C THR A 538 -8.15 39.67 -21.78
N ALA A 539 -8.83 40.70 -22.29
CA ALA A 539 -8.80 41.04 -23.71
C ALA A 539 -7.38 41.32 -24.22
N MET A 540 -6.59 42.10 -23.48
CA MET A 540 -5.19 42.40 -23.82
C MET A 540 -4.34 41.13 -23.85
N TRP A 541 -4.49 40.21 -22.90
CA TRP A 541 -3.71 38.96 -22.87
C TRP A 541 -4.11 38.00 -23.98
N CYS A 542 -5.42 37.86 -24.27
CA CYS A 542 -5.91 37.12 -25.43
C CYS A 542 -5.35 37.70 -26.74
N GLN A 543 -5.32 39.02 -26.88
CA GLN A 543 -4.73 39.69 -28.03
C GLN A 543 -3.23 39.42 -28.17
N ARG A 544 -2.47 39.48 -27.06
CA ARG A 544 -1.03 39.15 -27.06
C ARG A 544 -0.79 37.69 -27.44
N ALA A 545 -1.62 36.77 -26.96
CA ALA A 545 -1.55 35.36 -27.33
C ALA A 545 -1.85 35.13 -28.81
N LEU A 546 -2.89 35.77 -29.36
CA LEU A 546 -3.20 35.74 -30.80
C LEU A 546 -2.02 36.25 -31.65
N LEU A 547 -1.41 37.38 -31.24
CA LEU A 547 -0.25 37.94 -31.94
C LEU A 547 0.98 37.03 -31.86
N ALA A 548 1.19 36.32 -30.75
CA ALA A 548 2.27 35.34 -30.61
C ALA A 548 2.07 34.14 -31.56
N LEU A 549 0.83 33.77 -31.86
CA LEU A 549 0.45 32.68 -32.76
C LEU A 549 0.38 33.08 -34.25
N ARG A 550 0.77 34.31 -34.63
CA ARG A 550 0.68 34.84 -36.01
C ARG A 550 1.42 34.01 -37.05
N HIS A 551 2.41 33.22 -36.63
CA HIS A 551 3.23 32.39 -37.50
C HIS A 551 2.65 30.98 -37.75
N THR A 552 1.54 30.64 -37.11
CA THR A 552 0.88 29.35 -37.32
C THR A 552 0.15 29.32 -38.67
N TYR A 553 0.14 28.15 -39.34
CA TYR A 553 -0.53 27.96 -40.63
C TYR A 553 -2.00 28.40 -40.60
N HIS A 554 -2.73 27.99 -39.56
CA HIS A 554 -4.15 28.28 -39.40
C HIS A 554 -4.45 29.78 -39.20
N PHE A 555 -3.51 30.56 -38.65
CA PHE A 555 -3.69 32.00 -38.46
C PHE A 555 -3.79 32.74 -39.80
N ALA A 556 -2.88 32.42 -40.73
CA ALA A 556 -2.87 33.01 -42.07
C ALA A 556 -4.05 32.52 -42.92
N HIS A 557 -4.33 31.21 -42.91
CA HIS A 557 -5.36 30.61 -43.77
C HIS A 557 -6.79 31.00 -43.37
N ASN A 558 -7.06 31.20 -42.08
CA ASN A 558 -8.38 31.58 -41.59
C ASN A 558 -8.56 33.11 -41.46
N LYS A 559 -7.67 33.90 -42.09
CA LYS A 559 -7.73 35.37 -42.14
C LYS A 559 -7.90 36.03 -40.77
N ILE A 560 -7.30 35.47 -39.72
CA ILE A 560 -7.46 35.98 -38.34
C ILE A 560 -6.95 37.41 -38.23
N TRP A 561 -5.90 37.76 -38.97
CA TRP A 561 -5.39 39.12 -39.09
C TRP A 561 -6.47 40.15 -39.47
N THR A 562 -7.31 39.83 -40.46
CA THR A 562 -8.38 40.73 -40.92
C THR A 562 -9.47 40.94 -39.86
N LYS A 563 -9.77 39.91 -39.05
CA LYS A 563 -10.71 40.00 -37.91
C LYS A 563 -10.13 40.85 -36.75
N LEU A 564 -8.80 40.87 -36.61
CA LEU A 564 -8.11 41.72 -35.64
C LEU A 564 -8.09 43.19 -36.11
N GLU A 565 -7.80 43.45 -37.39
CA GLU A 565 -7.74 44.80 -37.98
C GLU A 565 -9.08 45.55 -37.95
N SER A 566 -10.19 44.86 -38.25
CA SER A 566 -11.53 45.47 -38.16
C SER A 566 -11.85 46.03 -36.76
N HIS A 567 -11.22 45.49 -35.72
CA HIS A 567 -11.39 45.95 -34.34
C HIS A 567 -10.53 47.18 -34.01
N PHE A 568 -9.30 47.28 -34.54
CA PHE A 568 -8.48 48.48 -34.40
C PHE A 568 -9.13 49.70 -35.07
N GLY A 569 -9.80 49.50 -36.21
CA GLY A 569 -10.60 50.54 -36.86
C GLY A 569 -11.78 51.01 -36.00
N ASN A 570 -12.50 50.11 -35.34
CA ASN A 570 -13.66 50.45 -34.50
C ASN A 570 -13.27 51.15 -33.19
N GLN A 571 -12.14 50.81 -32.56
CA GLN A 571 -11.64 51.51 -31.37
C GLN A 571 -11.11 52.91 -31.69
N ALA A 572 -10.47 53.11 -32.85
CA ALA A 572 -10.04 54.45 -33.29
C ALA A 572 -11.23 55.40 -33.46
N VAL A 573 -12.34 54.91 -34.02
CA VAL A 573 -13.57 55.71 -34.21
C VAL A 573 -14.28 56.05 -32.89
N THR A 574 -14.13 55.23 -31.84
CA THR A 574 -14.79 55.53 -30.54
C THR A 574 -14.07 56.61 -29.73
N TYR A 575 -12.76 56.84 -29.97
CA TYR A 575 -12.02 57.92 -29.34
C TYR A 575 -12.15 59.27 -30.07
N ASP A 576 -12.56 59.27 -31.35
CA ASP A 576 -12.75 60.48 -32.17
C ASP A 576 -14.15 61.10 -32.06
N ILE A 577 -15.01 60.65 -31.13
CA ILE A 577 -16.31 61.29 -30.84
C ILE A 577 -16.37 61.70 -29.35
N LYS A 578 -15.43 62.55 -28.95
CA LYS A 578 -15.63 63.55 -27.88
C LYS A 578 -14.81 64.79 -28.22
N VAL A 579 -15.41 65.68 -29.00
CA VAL A 579 -15.12 67.12 -29.03
C VAL A 579 -16.42 67.87 -28.76
#